data_AF-A0A5K7U2I5-F1
#
_entry.id   AF-A0A5K7U2I5-F1
#
_cell.length_a   1.000
_cell.length_b   1.000
_cell.length_c   1.000
_cell.angle_alpha   90.00
_cell.angle_beta   90.00
_cell.angle_gamma   90.00
#
_symmetry.space_group_name_H-M   'P 1'
#
loop_
_entity.id
_entity.type
_entity.pdbx_description
1 polymer ?
#
loop_
_entity_poly.entity_id
_entity_poly.type
_entity_poly.pdbx_seq_one_letter_code
_entity_poly.pdbx_strand_id
1 'polypeptide(L)'
;MRDKYHYDVQIKFSNIKKEENLFSGSIEYNGGGSYMDQLHITSSSISITCIRASKIDLDGAFNNYQSALYGQITKSIFFYICRKQSIPEIASIKVSASYRNKSVDEKSIGDADFKSHAQLTSKFLSDFEPDPLKEILGESEKSTGLLKAVSHLTRSKTKADAYDRFDSLWKSFNALYRVISKKTSDHECQRETRSFIIGHTSASESSVKLVKSMTGAQLRNKVRWRQLILNDYDTPKKTEAFKDFILRYTDARLMHVFKETLPYRKDYLTKAGYIGTVTAHIDKHLKADIQDDQQLIVALCIKYGYFVRNKSAHGERLDRIIGLSNKEVAEVKWLSNLLESLIIDLVNANDLY
;
A
#
# COMPACT_ATOMS: atom_id res chain seq x y z
N MET A 1 -26.92 -28.78 24.11
CA MET A 1 -26.06 -28.02 23.17
C MET A 1 -26.97 -27.57 22.03
N ARG A 2 -27.09 -26.27 21.69
CA ARG A 2 -27.90 -25.87 20.53
C ARG A 2 -27.19 -26.38 19.27
N ASP A 3 -27.91 -27.06 18.39
CA ASP A 3 -27.37 -27.50 17.10
C ASP A 3 -26.93 -26.28 16.29
N LYS A 4 -25.76 -26.39 15.66
CA LYS A 4 -25.15 -25.30 14.88
C LYS A 4 -25.13 -25.66 13.40
N TYR A 5 -25.13 -24.63 12.57
CA TYR A 5 -24.87 -24.77 11.15
C TYR A 5 -23.36 -24.86 10.93
N HIS A 6 -22.95 -25.81 10.10
CA HIS A 6 -21.56 -25.96 9.65
C HIS A 6 -21.50 -25.57 8.18
N TYR A 7 -20.48 -24.80 7.82
CA TYR A 7 -20.24 -24.37 6.46
C TYR A 7 -18.86 -24.80 6.02
N ASP A 8 -18.78 -25.32 4.80
CA ASP A 8 -17.52 -25.60 4.14
C ASP A 8 -17.45 -24.78 2.86
N VAL A 9 -16.48 -23.87 2.81
CA VAL A 9 -16.13 -23.11 1.62
C VAL A 9 -14.95 -23.79 0.95
N GLN A 10 -15.04 -24.04 -0.34
CA GLN A 10 -14.02 -24.68 -1.15
C GLN A 10 -13.78 -23.83 -2.40
N ILE A 11 -12.58 -23.25 -2.50
CA ILE A 11 -12.12 -22.49 -3.66
C ILE A 11 -11.09 -23.35 -4.38
N LYS A 12 -11.33 -23.65 -5.66
CA LYS A 12 -10.40 -24.43 -6.48
C LYS A 12 -9.75 -23.56 -7.52
N PHE A 13 -8.45 -23.72 -7.70
CA PHE A 13 -7.68 -23.01 -8.72
C PHE A 13 -7.39 -23.90 -9.93
N SER A 14 -7.28 -23.28 -11.09
CA SER A 14 -6.86 -23.94 -12.34
C SER A 14 -5.33 -24.03 -12.43
N ASN A 15 -4.85 -25.02 -13.19
CA ASN A 15 -3.49 -25.04 -13.77
C ASN A 15 -2.29 -25.02 -12.80
N ILE A 16 -2.22 -25.98 -11.86
CA ILE A 16 -1.12 -26.01 -10.86
C ILE A 16 -0.28 -27.27 -10.94
N LYS A 17 1.05 -27.07 -10.99
CA LYS A 17 2.04 -28.12 -11.24
C LYS A 17 2.57 -28.79 -9.97
N LYS A 18 2.46 -28.16 -8.80
CA LYS A 18 2.95 -28.70 -7.51
C LYS A 18 2.15 -28.18 -6.33
N GLU A 19 1.74 -29.09 -5.46
CA GLU A 19 1.05 -28.80 -4.21
C GLU A 19 2.01 -28.25 -3.15
N GLU A 20 1.63 -27.17 -2.47
CA GLU A 20 2.38 -26.52 -1.42
C GLU A 20 1.42 -25.97 -0.37
N ASN A 21 1.67 -26.22 0.92
CA ASN A 21 0.89 -25.59 1.99
C ASN A 21 1.37 -24.15 2.19
N LEU A 22 0.46 -23.18 2.07
CA LEU A 22 0.76 -21.76 2.26
C LEU A 22 0.32 -21.25 3.62
N PHE A 23 -0.76 -21.80 4.19
CA PHE A 23 -1.27 -21.44 5.50
C PHE A 23 -2.24 -22.51 6.04
N SER A 24 -2.17 -22.76 7.34
CA SER A 24 -3.16 -23.52 8.10
C SER A 24 -3.34 -22.84 9.45
N GLY A 25 -4.57 -22.48 9.82
CA GLY A 25 -4.80 -21.85 11.12
C GLY A 25 -6.23 -21.37 11.33
N SER A 26 -6.47 -20.85 12.54
CA SER A 26 -7.75 -20.24 12.90
C SER A 26 -7.76 -18.77 12.49
N ILE A 27 -8.89 -18.29 11.98
CA ILE A 27 -9.06 -16.89 11.55
C ILE A 27 -10.34 -16.29 12.13
N GLU A 28 -10.28 -15.01 12.46
CA GLU A 28 -11.43 -14.24 12.96
C GLU A 28 -12.44 -13.99 11.83
N TYR A 29 -13.70 -13.76 12.18
CA TYR A 29 -14.73 -13.30 11.25
C TYR A 29 -15.58 -12.19 11.87
N ASN A 30 -16.04 -11.28 11.02
CA ASN A 30 -16.89 -10.17 11.44
C ASN A 30 -18.14 -10.66 12.20
N GLY A 31 -18.37 -10.12 13.40
CA GLY A 31 -19.46 -10.51 14.30
C GLY A 31 -19.22 -11.82 15.07
N GLY A 32 -18.04 -12.44 14.95
CA GLY A 32 -17.70 -13.69 15.61
C GLY A 32 -17.31 -13.58 17.09
N GLY A 33 -16.91 -12.40 17.57
CA GLY A 33 -16.40 -12.24 18.93
C GLY A 33 -15.19 -13.15 19.16
N SER A 34 -15.29 -14.09 20.10
CA SER A 34 -14.22 -15.08 20.37
C SER A 34 -14.28 -16.33 19.47
N TYR A 35 -15.26 -16.44 18.58
CA TYR A 35 -15.37 -17.57 17.65
C TYR A 35 -14.49 -17.34 16.41
N MET A 36 -13.87 -18.43 15.93
CA MET A 36 -12.98 -18.41 14.77
C MET A 36 -13.40 -19.48 13.75
N ASP A 37 -13.03 -19.27 12.50
CA ASP A 37 -13.13 -20.26 11.43
C ASP A 37 -11.78 -20.95 11.23
N GLN A 38 -11.77 -22.17 10.68
CA GLN A 38 -10.54 -22.84 10.27
C GLN A 38 -10.28 -22.56 8.79
N LEU A 39 -9.07 -22.08 8.48
CA LEU A 39 -8.62 -21.78 7.14
C LEU A 39 -7.43 -22.67 6.79
N HIS A 40 -7.49 -23.25 5.59
CA HIS A 40 -6.37 -23.91 4.97
C HIS A 40 -6.17 -23.39 3.54
N ILE A 41 -4.97 -22.93 3.23
CA ILE A 41 -4.59 -22.42 1.92
C ILE A 41 -3.45 -23.28 1.41
N THR A 42 -3.65 -23.90 0.25
CA THR A 42 -2.61 -24.56 -0.50
C THR A 42 -2.33 -23.82 -1.80
N SER A 43 -1.35 -24.28 -2.57
CA SER A 43 -1.13 -23.75 -3.90
C SER A 43 -2.34 -23.97 -4.80
N SER A 44 -3.13 -25.03 -4.64
CA SER A 44 -4.26 -25.41 -5.51
C SER A 44 -5.66 -25.12 -5.00
N SER A 45 -5.80 -24.80 -3.73
CA SER A 45 -7.12 -24.55 -3.16
C SER A 45 -7.08 -23.68 -1.90
N ILE A 46 -8.26 -23.15 -1.56
CA ILE A 46 -8.55 -22.59 -0.24
C ILE A 46 -9.75 -23.35 0.32
N SER A 47 -9.64 -23.84 1.55
CA SER A 47 -10.77 -24.39 2.30
C SER A 47 -11.01 -23.60 3.59
N ILE A 48 -12.29 -23.35 3.88
CA ILE A 48 -12.72 -22.63 5.08
C ILE A 48 -13.84 -23.41 5.75
N THR A 49 -13.63 -23.87 6.98
CA THR A 49 -14.65 -24.56 7.77
C THR A 49 -15.15 -23.62 8.86
N CYS A 50 -16.45 -23.37 8.86
CA CYS A 50 -17.10 -22.36 9.69
C CYS A 50 -18.23 -22.97 10.51
N ILE A 51 -18.48 -22.42 11.69
CA ILE A 51 -19.60 -22.82 12.55
C ILE A 51 -20.43 -21.59 12.93
N ARG A 52 -21.76 -21.65 12.75
CA ARG A 52 -22.67 -20.53 13.01
C ARG A 52 -23.89 -20.95 13.80
N ALA A 53 -24.41 -20.03 14.61
CA ALA A 53 -25.63 -20.24 15.40
C ALA A 53 -26.90 -20.13 14.54
N SER A 54 -26.86 -19.39 13.44
CA SER A 54 -27.99 -19.15 12.52
C SER A 54 -27.62 -19.50 11.09
N LYS A 55 -28.64 -19.82 10.28
CA LYS A 55 -28.47 -20.07 8.85
C LYS A 55 -28.04 -18.77 8.15
N ILE A 56 -26.94 -18.82 7.41
CA ILE A 56 -26.48 -17.80 6.46
C ILE A 56 -27.15 -18.03 5.10
N ASP A 57 -27.56 -16.93 4.47
CA ASP A 57 -27.95 -16.90 3.06
C ASP A 57 -26.72 -17.09 2.16
N LEU A 58 -26.72 -18.16 1.36
CA LEU A 58 -25.58 -18.51 0.51
C LEU A 58 -25.44 -17.59 -0.70
N ASP A 59 -26.50 -16.91 -1.15
CA ASP A 59 -26.35 -15.88 -2.19
C ASP A 59 -25.55 -14.69 -1.65
N GLY A 60 -25.82 -14.31 -0.40
CA GLY A 60 -25.05 -13.32 0.37
C GLY A 60 -23.55 -13.60 0.46
N ALA A 61 -23.11 -14.87 0.39
CA ALA A 61 -21.69 -15.22 0.40
C ALA A 61 -20.92 -14.70 -0.82
N PHE A 62 -21.62 -14.38 -1.92
CA PHE A 62 -21.02 -13.95 -3.18
C PHE A 62 -21.32 -12.49 -3.56
N ASN A 63 -22.42 -11.93 -3.05
CA ASN A 63 -22.89 -10.60 -3.46
C ASN A 63 -22.97 -9.56 -2.32
N ASN A 64 -22.75 -9.96 -1.05
CA ASN A 64 -22.88 -9.07 0.09
C ASN A 64 -21.55 -8.92 0.86
N TYR A 65 -20.94 -7.74 0.76
CA TYR A 65 -19.68 -7.42 1.45
C TYR A 65 -19.79 -7.42 2.98
N GLN A 66 -21.00 -7.38 3.54
CA GLN A 66 -21.25 -7.49 4.99
C GLN A 66 -21.34 -8.95 5.45
N SER A 67 -21.40 -9.91 4.53
CA SER A 67 -21.43 -11.34 4.87
C SER A 67 -20.07 -11.78 5.43
N ALA A 68 -20.09 -12.49 6.57
CA ALA A 68 -18.90 -13.07 7.15
C ALA A 68 -18.20 -14.03 6.17
N LEU A 69 -18.96 -14.84 5.40
CA LEU A 69 -18.39 -15.75 4.41
C LEU A 69 -17.72 -15.00 3.25
N TYR A 70 -18.31 -13.90 2.78
CA TYR A 70 -17.71 -13.04 1.77
C TYR A 70 -16.37 -12.46 2.25
N GLY A 71 -16.34 -11.97 3.51
CA GLY A 71 -15.13 -11.48 4.14
C GLY A 71 -14.03 -12.54 4.22
N GLN A 72 -14.37 -13.76 4.64
CA GLN A 72 -13.40 -14.86 4.71
C GLN A 72 -12.84 -15.26 3.35
N ILE A 73 -13.69 -15.37 2.33
CA ILE A 73 -13.26 -15.63 0.95
C ILE A 73 -12.27 -14.55 0.49
N THR A 74 -12.63 -13.28 0.71
CA THR A 74 -11.83 -12.13 0.28
C THR A 74 -10.46 -12.10 0.95
N LYS A 75 -10.41 -12.24 2.28
CA LYS A 75 -9.16 -12.27 3.07
C LYS A 75 -8.23 -13.39 2.60
N SER A 76 -8.79 -14.58 2.41
CA SER A 76 -8.03 -15.76 2.00
C SER A 76 -7.44 -15.62 0.60
N ILE A 77 -8.19 -15.05 -0.35
CA ILE A 77 -7.70 -14.78 -1.71
C ILE A 77 -6.55 -13.76 -1.69
N PHE A 78 -6.66 -12.66 -0.95
CA PHE A 78 -5.57 -11.68 -0.88
C PHE A 78 -4.33 -12.23 -0.17
N PHE A 79 -4.50 -13.06 0.87
CA PHE A 79 -3.38 -13.77 1.49
C PHE A 79 -2.67 -14.68 0.47
N TYR A 80 -3.43 -15.47 -0.29
CA TYR A 80 -2.87 -16.29 -1.37
C TYR A 80 -2.09 -15.46 -2.39
N ILE A 81 -2.65 -14.33 -2.86
CA ILE A 81 -2.01 -13.45 -3.84
C ILE A 81 -0.66 -12.94 -3.35
N CYS A 82 -0.58 -12.52 -2.09
CA CYS A 82 0.68 -12.08 -1.47
C CYS A 82 1.71 -13.22 -1.38
N ARG A 83 1.28 -14.42 -0.96
CA ARG A 83 2.19 -15.57 -0.80
C ARG A 83 2.69 -16.12 -2.14
N LYS A 84 1.84 -16.17 -3.17
CA LYS A 84 2.19 -16.70 -4.50
C LYS A 84 2.69 -15.65 -5.48
N GLN A 85 2.49 -14.37 -5.18
CA GLN A 85 2.75 -13.25 -6.07
C GLN A 85 2.09 -13.43 -7.44
N SER A 86 0.86 -13.94 -7.43
CA SER A 86 0.02 -14.12 -8.62
C SER A 86 -1.45 -14.06 -8.24
N ILE A 87 -2.28 -13.60 -9.17
CA ILE A 87 -3.74 -13.73 -9.04
C ILE A 87 -4.11 -15.15 -9.48
N PRO A 88 -4.78 -15.96 -8.64
CA PRO A 88 -5.17 -17.30 -9.02
C PRO A 88 -6.27 -17.26 -10.08
N GLU A 89 -6.20 -18.19 -11.03
CA GLU A 89 -7.33 -18.51 -11.91
C GLU A 89 -8.31 -19.39 -11.13
N ILE A 90 -9.45 -18.83 -10.72
CA ILE A 90 -10.42 -19.54 -9.88
C ILE A 90 -11.34 -20.36 -10.76
N ALA A 91 -11.25 -21.69 -10.67
CA ALA A 91 -12.12 -22.60 -11.39
C ALA A 91 -13.55 -22.63 -10.81
N SER A 92 -13.65 -22.62 -9.48
CA SER A 92 -14.93 -22.61 -8.77
C SER A 92 -14.79 -22.15 -7.32
N ILE A 93 -15.87 -21.57 -6.79
CA ILE A 93 -16.08 -21.41 -5.36
C ILE A 93 -17.38 -22.12 -5.00
N LYS A 94 -17.30 -23.08 -4.07
CA LYS A 94 -18.42 -23.85 -3.56
C LYS A 94 -18.60 -23.57 -2.07
N VAL A 95 -19.83 -23.32 -1.64
CA VAL A 95 -20.22 -23.17 -0.25
C VAL A 95 -21.30 -24.19 0.05
N SER A 96 -21.01 -25.13 0.94
CA SER A 96 -21.95 -26.14 1.41
C SER A 96 -22.35 -25.83 2.86
N ALA A 97 -23.63 -26.01 3.18
CA ALA A 97 -24.16 -25.84 4.54
C ALA A 97 -24.74 -27.16 5.04
N SER A 98 -24.42 -27.52 6.27
CA SER A 98 -25.01 -28.67 6.95
C SER A 98 -25.54 -28.31 8.34
N TYR A 99 -26.59 -29.01 8.77
CA TYR A 99 -27.20 -28.88 10.09
C TYR A 99 -27.56 -30.27 10.59
N ARG A 100 -27.18 -30.60 11.83
CA ARG A 100 -27.33 -31.96 12.39
C ARG A 100 -26.74 -33.05 11.47
N ASN A 101 -25.57 -32.77 10.90
CA ASN A 101 -24.87 -33.64 9.94
C ASN A 101 -25.67 -33.98 8.66
N LYS A 102 -26.70 -33.19 8.32
CA LYS A 102 -27.43 -33.30 7.07
C LYS A 102 -27.15 -32.08 6.21
N SER A 103 -26.88 -32.29 4.93
CA SER A 103 -26.79 -31.19 3.97
C SER A 103 -28.12 -30.44 3.92
N VAL A 104 -28.08 -29.12 4.05
CA VAL A 104 -29.28 -28.26 4.05
C VAL A 104 -29.27 -27.22 2.95
N ASP A 105 -28.09 -26.90 2.40
CA ASP A 105 -27.95 -25.92 1.33
C ASP A 105 -26.61 -26.06 0.63
N GLU A 106 -26.55 -25.66 -0.62
CA GLU A 106 -25.32 -25.65 -1.40
C GLU A 106 -25.40 -24.62 -2.52
N LYS A 107 -24.35 -23.82 -2.66
CA LYS A 107 -24.20 -22.87 -3.75
C LYS A 107 -22.79 -22.94 -4.33
N SER A 108 -22.69 -22.88 -5.64
CA SER A 108 -21.42 -22.80 -6.35
C SER A 108 -21.47 -21.75 -7.44
N ILE A 109 -20.35 -21.06 -7.62
CA ILE A 109 -20.07 -20.24 -8.80
C ILE A 109 -18.87 -20.82 -9.53
N GLY A 110 -18.89 -20.73 -10.86
CA GLY A 110 -17.83 -21.24 -11.74
C GLY A 110 -17.08 -20.12 -12.46
N ASP A 111 -16.15 -20.51 -13.34
CA ASP A 111 -15.31 -19.58 -14.11
C ASP A 111 -16.11 -18.45 -14.80
N ALA A 112 -17.25 -18.81 -15.43
CA ALA A 112 -18.11 -17.86 -16.14
C ALA A 112 -18.73 -16.74 -15.25
N ASP A 113 -18.76 -16.94 -13.93
CA ASP A 113 -19.31 -15.96 -12.98
C ASP A 113 -18.28 -14.92 -12.54
N PHE A 114 -16.98 -15.16 -12.79
CA PHE A 114 -15.92 -14.24 -12.43
C PHE A 114 -15.75 -13.17 -13.52
N LYS A 115 -16.15 -11.93 -13.21
CA LYS A 115 -16.08 -10.79 -14.13
C LYS A 115 -14.66 -10.32 -14.48
N SER A 116 -13.61 -10.98 -14.02
CA SER A 116 -12.25 -10.46 -14.08
C SER A 116 -11.21 -11.55 -14.38
N HIS A 117 -10.68 -11.54 -15.59
CA HIS A 117 -9.43 -12.22 -15.95
C HIS A 117 -8.19 -11.38 -15.55
N ALA A 118 -8.26 -10.68 -14.41
CA ALA A 118 -7.16 -9.83 -13.98
C ALA A 118 -5.91 -10.67 -13.73
N GLN A 119 -4.80 -10.23 -14.32
CA GLN A 119 -3.48 -10.80 -14.09
C GLN A 119 -2.55 -9.71 -13.58
N LEU A 120 -1.55 -10.11 -12.79
CA LEU A 120 -0.47 -9.21 -12.44
C LEU A 120 0.39 -8.97 -13.69
N THR A 121 0.61 -7.70 -14.02
CA THR A 121 1.51 -7.29 -15.10
C THR A 121 2.98 -7.60 -14.79
N SER A 122 3.31 -7.75 -13.49
CA SER A 122 4.64 -8.10 -12.98
C SER A 122 4.53 -8.63 -11.55
N LYS A 123 5.57 -9.34 -11.08
CA LYS A 123 5.71 -9.71 -9.67
C LYS A 123 5.85 -8.47 -8.78
N PHE A 124 5.60 -8.64 -7.49
CA PHE A 124 5.91 -7.61 -6.49
C PHE A 124 7.43 -7.39 -6.40
N LEU A 125 7.85 -6.16 -6.07
CA LEU A 125 9.26 -5.81 -5.97
C LEU A 125 9.95 -6.42 -4.74
N SER A 126 9.18 -6.92 -3.79
CA SER A 126 9.68 -7.56 -2.56
C SER A 126 8.68 -8.61 -2.08
N ASP A 127 9.16 -9.51 -1.25
CA ASP A 127 8.35 -10.61 -0.71
C ASP A 127 7.58 -10.17 0.53
N PHE A 128 6.41 -10.76 0.74
CA PHE A 128 5.65 -10.61 1.98
C PHE A 128 6.11 -11.64 3.01
N GLU A 129 6.45 -11.16 4.20
CA GLU A 129 6.81 -12.03 5.31
C GLU A 129 5.57 -12.81 5.81
N PRO A 130 5.66 -14.15 5.96
CA PRO A 130 4.49 -14.96 6.27
C PRO A 130 3.78 -14.57 7.56
N ASP A 131 4.53 -14.29 8.62
CA ASP A 131 3.97 -14.02 9.95
C ASP A 131 3.29 -12.64 10.03
N PRO A 132 3.93 -11.53 9.63
CA PRO A 132 3.25 -10.24 9.53
C PRO A 132 2.03 -10.27 8.61
N LEU A 133 2.09 -11.00 7.49
CA LEU A 133 0.98 -11.08 6.54
C LEU A 133 -0.29 -11.70 7.14
N LYS A 134 -0.19 -12.55 8.18
CA LYS A 134 -1.36 -13.14 8.85
C LYS A 134 -2.29 -12.09 9.44
N GLU A 135 -1.77 -10.90 9.75
CA GLU A 135 -2.55 -9.81 10.32
C GLU A 135 -3.73 -9.40 9.41
N ILE A 136 -3.65 -9.60 8.08
CA ILE A 136 -4.78 -9.30 7.18
C ILE A 136 -5.98 -10.24 7.36
N LEU A 137 -5.79 -11.36 8.07
CA LEU A 137 -6.83 -12.37 8.32
C LEU A 137 -7.70 -12.03 9.54
N GLY A 138 -7.29 -11.08 10.37
CA GLY A 138 -8.03 -10.61 11.55
C GLY A 138 -9.19 -9.66 11.23
N GLU A 139 -9.90 -9.22 12.27
CA GLU A 139 -11.07 -8.31 12.17
C GLU A 139 -10.86 -6.96 12.88
N SER A 140 -9.64 -6.69 13.37
CA SER A 140 -9.34 -5.39 13.97
C SER A 140 -9.32 -4.25 12.93
N GLU A 141 -9.34 -2.99 13.40
CA GLU A 141 -9.17 -1.84 12.51
C GLU A 141 -7.83 -1.90 11.75
N LYS A 142 -6.78 -2.39 12.41
CA LYS A 142 -5.46 -2.62 11.82
C LYS A 142 -5.52 -3.69 10.74
N SER A 143 -6.10 -4.85 11.05
CA SER A 143 -6.26 -5.97 10.10
C SER A 143 -7.05 -5.52 8.86
N THR A 144 -8.15 -4.79 9.07
CA THR A 144 -8.98 -4.22 8.00
C THR A 144 -8.20 -3.20 7.15
N GLY A 145 -7.41 -2.33 7.78
CA GLY A 145 -6.58 -1.35 7.09
C GLY A 145 -5.47 -2.00 6.26
N LEU A 146 -4.83 -3.04 6.78
CA LEU A 146 -3.82 -3.83 6.06
C LEU A 146 -4.42 -4.59 4.88
N LEU A 147 -5.60 -5.20 5.05
CA LEU A 147 -6.31 -5.85 3.95
C LEU A 147 -6.65 -4.86 2.82
N LYS A 148 -7.13 -3.66 3.17
CA LYS A 148 -7.37 -2.58 2.19
C LYS A 148 -6.08 -2.17 1.49
N ALA A 149 -4.98 -2.06 2.23
CA ALA A 149 -3.67 -1.74 1.66
C ALA A 149 -3.24 -2.79 0.64
N VAL A 150 -3.26 -4.08 1.01
CA VAL A 150 -2.90 -5.20 0.13
C VAL A 150 -3.82 -5.28 -1.08
N SER A 151 -5.12 -5.03 -0.92
CA SER A 151 -6.08 -5.01 -2.02
C SER A 151 -5.75 -3.95 -3.07
N HIS A 152 -5.49 -2.72 -2.62
CA HIS A 152 -5.09 -1.62 -3.51
C HIS A 152 -3.70 -1.83 -4.12
N LEU A 153 -2.76 -2.41 -3.38
CA LEU A 153 -1.44 -2.80 -3.89
C LEU A 153 -1.57 -3.84 -5.00
N THR A 154 -2.38 -4.88 -4.79
CA THR A 154 -2.68 -5.90 -5.81
C THR A 154 -3.30 -5.25 -7.05
N ARG A 155 -4.28 -4.36 -6.87
CA ARG A 155 -4.89 -3.62 -7.98
C ARG A 155 -3.86 -2.79 -8.76
N SER A 156 -2.87 -2.20 -8.11
CA SER A 156 -1.82 -1.44 -8.80
C SER A 156 -1.04 -2.31 -9.80
N LYS A 157 -0.87 -3.60 -9.51
CA LYS A 157 -0.17 -4.55 -10.37
C LYS A 157 -1.00 -5.03 -11.55
N THR A 158 -2.30 -4.77 -11.59
CA THR A 158 -3.15 -5.06 -12.75
C THR A 158 -3.24 -3.87 -13.71
N LYS A 159 -2.57 -2.74 -13.40
CA LYS A 159 -2.61 -1.50 -14.18
C LYS A 159 -1.39 -1.38 -15.09
N ALA A 160 -1.64 -1.18 -16.38
CA ALA A 160 -0.59 -0.91 -17.37
C ALA A 160 -0.18 0.58 -17.37
N ASP A 161 -1.12 1.50 -17.17
CA ASP A 161 -0.83 2.93 -17.09
C ASP A 161 -0.11 3.30 -15.79
N ALA A 162 0.88 4.19 -15.90
CA ALA A 162 1.73 4.59 -14.79
C ALA A 162 0.99 5.40 -13.71
N TYR A 163 0.03 6.23 -14.12
CA TYR A 163 -0.74 7.07 -13.20
C TYR A 163 -1.83 6.27 -12.51
N ASP A 164 -2.51 5.38 -13.24
CA ASP A 164 -3.47 4.43 -12.64
C ASP A 164 -2.79 3.53 -11.60
N ARG A 165 -1.58 3.05 -11.92
CA ARG A 165 -0.76 2.29 -10.98
C ARG A 165 -0.41 3.14 -9.76
N PHE A 166 0.08 4.36 -9.97
CA PHE A 166 0.44 5.27 -8.89
C PHE A 166 -0.75 5.64 -7.99
N ASP A 167 -1.93 5.92 -8.55
CA ASP A 167 -3.14 6.20 -7.77
C ASP A 167 -3.57 5.00 -6.92
N SER A 168 -3.47 3.78 -7.47
CA SER A 168 -3.74 2.55 -6.72
C SER A 168 -2.72 2.35 -5.58
N LEU A 169 -1.44 2.61 -5.82
CA LEU A 169 -0.41 2.59 -4.79
C LEU A 169 -0.65 3.67 -3.72
N TRP A 170 -1.05 4.88 -4.11
CA TRP A 170 -1.38 5.95 -3.18
C TRP A 170 -2.56 5.56 -2.28
N LYS A 171 -3.61 4.94 -2.83
CA LYS A 171 -4.73 4.41 -2.03
C LYS A 171 -4.27 3.31 -1.06
N SER A 172 -3.33 2.47 -1.48
CA SER A 172 -2.72 1.46 -0.61
C SER A 172 -1.94 2.11 0.54
N PHE A 173 -1.06 3.05 0.24
CA PHE A 173 -0.31 3.82 1.23
C PHE A 173 -1.23 4.60 2.18
N ASN A 174 -2.34 5.16 1.67
CA ASN A 174 -3.32 5.86 2.49
C ASN A 174 -4.08 4.94 3.46
N ALA A 175 -4.25 3.66 3.11
CA ALA A 175 -4.81 2.71 4.05
C ALA A 175 -3.81 2.47 5.20
N LEU A 176 -2.52 2.27 4.87
CA LEU A 176 -1.46 2.06 5.87
C LEU A 176 -1.23 3.26 6.78
N TYR A 177 -1.11 4.47 6.22
CA TYR A 177 -0.77 5.64 7.02
C TYR A 177 -1.83 5.99 8.08
N ARG A 178 -3.06 5.47 7.95
CA ARG A 178 -4.18 5.69 8.88
C ARG A 178 -4.08 4.69 10.01
N VAL A 179 -3.70 3.46 9.69
CA VAL A 179 -3.41 2.42 10.67
C VAL A 179 -2.20 2.84 11.53
N ILE A 180 -1.12 3.30 10.90
CA ILE A 180 0.11 3.70 11.58
C ILE A 180 -0.13 4.92 12.48
N SER A 181 -0.77 5.97 11.95
CA SER A 181 -0.91 7.24 12.67
C SER A 181 -2.08 7.26 13.66
N LYS A 182 -3.13 6.49 13.40
CA LYS A 182 -4.43 6.56 14.10
C LYS A 182 -5.02 7.98 14.10
N LYS A 183 -4.72 8.78 13.05
CA LYS A 183 -5.22 10.15 12.85
C LYS A 183 -6.26 10.20 11.74
N THR A 184 -7.02 11.30 11.71
CA THR A 184 -8.11 11.51 10.74
C THR A 184 -7.70 12.38 9.56
N SER A 185 -6.89 13.42 9.79
CA SER A 185 -6.43 14.33 8.75
C SER A 185 -5.21 13.77 7.99
N ASP A 186 -5.17 13.94 6.67
CA ASP A 186 -4.06 13.45 5.84
C ASP A 186 -2.71 14.07 6.25
N HIS A 187 -2.71 15.35 6.64
CA HIS A 187 -1.49 16.04 7.08
C HIS A 187 -0.91 15.41 8.36
N GLU A 188 -1.74 15.11 9.35
CA GLU A 188 -1.28 14.44 10.56
C GLU A 188 -0.85 13.01 10.29
N CYS A 189 -1.62 12.25 9.48
CA CYS A 189 -1.24 10.90 9.07
C CYS A 189 0.16 10.85 8.46
N GLN A 190 0.43 11.77 7.52
CA GLN A 190 1.74 11.89 6.86
C GLN A 190 2.86 12.27 7.83
N ARG A 191 2.59 13.15 8.80
CA ARG A 191 3.59 13.57 9.80
C ARG A 191 3.96 12.44 10.75
N GLU A 192 2.97 11.72 11.28
CA GLU A 192 3.20 10.59 12.18
C GLU A 192 3.88 9.42 11.44
N THR A 193 3.40 9.10 10.23
CA THR A 193 4.01 8.04 9.40
C THR A 193 5.45 8.36 9.01
N ARG A 194 5.76 9.62 8.70
CA ARG A 194 7.15 10.06 8.49
C ARG A 194 8.01 9.78 9.73
N SER A 195 7.53 10.17 10.90
CA SER A 195 8.28 10.01 12.15
C SER A 195 8.49 8.53 12.47
N PHE A 196 7.48 7.70 12.22
CA PHE A 196 7.57 6.24 12.34
C PHE A 196 8.66 5.64 11.42
N ILE A 197 8.65 5.96 10.12
CA ILE A 197 9.64 5.42 9.16
C ILE A 197 11.07 5.85 9.50
N ILE A 198 11.27 7.10 9.93
CA ILE A 198 12.60 7.57 10.37
C ILE A 198 13.06 6.84 11.65
N GLY A 199 12.13 6.55 12.56
CA GLY A 199 12.42 5.89 13.82
C GLY A 199 12.68 4.38 13.72
N HIS A 200 12.27 3.73 12.62
CA HIS A 200 12.32 2.27 12.48
C HIS A 200 12.89 1.88 11.12
N THR A 201 14.15 1.45 11.09
CA THR A 201 14.85 1.12 9.84
C THR A 201 14.23 -0.06 9.08
N SER A 202 13.63 -1.02 9.78
CA SER A 202 12.91 -2.16 9.18
C SER A 202 11.65 -1.75 8.41
N ALA A 203 11.07 -0.57 8.71
CA ALA A 203 9.89 -0.05 8.02
C ALA A 203 10.16 0.40 6.57
N SER A 204 11.41 0.33 6.09
CA SER A 204 11.79 0.72 4.74
C SER A 204 12.96 -0.08 4.15
N GLU A 205 13.18 -1.32 4.60
CA GLU A 205 14.40 -2.08 4.26
C GLU A 205 14.57 -2.32 2.75
N SER A 206 13.52 -2.79 2.05
CA SER A 206 13.61 -3.01 0.61
C SER A 206 13.67 -1.69 -0.17
N SER A 207 12.98 -0.67 0.33
CA SER A 207 12.96 0.68 -0.24
C SER A 207 14.35 1.34 -0.23
N VAL A 208 15.14 1.11 0.82
CA VAL A 208 16.53 1.60 0.92
C VAL A 208 17.36 1.11 -0.27
N LYS A 209 17.18 -0.14 -0.72
CA LYS A 209 17.93 -0.72 -1.85
C LYS A 209 17.72 0.05 -3.15
N LEU A 210 16.61 0.77 -3.30
CA LEU A 210 16.29 1.57 -4.49
C LEU A 210 16.90 2.97 -4.49
N VAL A 211 17.33 3.49 -3.33
CA VAL A 211 17.81 4.87 -3.18
C VAL A 211 19.23 4.99 -2.66
N LYS A 212 19.78 3.95 -2.01
CA LYS A 212 21.08 3.98 -1.34
C LYS A 212 22.24 4.41 -2.23
N SER A 213 22.22 4.04 -3.51
CA SER A 213 23.27 4.42 -4.48
C SER A 213 23.01 5.76 -5.19
N MET A 214 21.92 6.44 -4.87
CA MET A 214 21.50 7.65 -5.57
C MET A 214 22.30 8.87 -5.11
N THR A 215 22.83 9.65 -6.04
CA THR A 215 23.45 10.94 -5.75
C THR A 215 22.44 12.09 -5.77
N GLY A 216 22.77 13.22 -5.17
CA GLY A 216 21.95 14.44 -5.23
C GLY A 216 21.65 14.90 -6.66
N ALA A 217 22.64 14.78 -7.57
CA ALA A 217 22.46 15.10 -8.99
C ALA A 217 21.51 14.12 -9.70
N GLN A 218 21.62 12.82 -9.43
CA GLN A 218 20.69 11.82 -9.97
C GLN A 218 19.27 12.05 -9.46
N LEU A 219 19.13 12.35 -8.16
CA LEU A 219 17.85 12.71 -7.55
C LEU A 219 17.26 13.94 -8.25
N ARG A 220 18.00 15.05 -8.36
CA ARG A 220 17.57 16.27 -9.06
C ARG A 220 17.05 16.00 -10.47
N ASN A 221 17.69 15.08 -11.18
CA ASN A 221 17.34 14.73 -12.56
C ASN A 221 16.07 13.87 -12.65
N LYS A 222 15.81 13.00 -11.65
CA LYS A 222 14.65 12.10 -11.60
C LYS A 222 13.35 12.83 -11.23
N VAL A 223 13.41 13.87 -10.40
CA VAL A 223 12.20 14.54 -9.88
C VAL A 223 12.08 16.00 -10.31
N ARG A 224 10.84 16.45 -10.48
CA ARG A 224 10.43 17.83 -10.79
C ARG A 224 10.36 18.70 -9.52
N TRP A 225 11.47 18.77 -8.78
CA TRP A 225 11.52 19.48 -7.49
C TRP A 225 11.18 20.97 -7.60
N ARG A 226 11.56 21.62 -8.71
CA ARG A 226 11.16 22.99 -9.01
C ARG A 226 9.63 23.14 -9.01
N GLN A 227 8.93 22.25 -9.70
CA GLN A 227 7.46 22.30 -9.79
C GLN A 227 6.82 22.10 -8.42
N LEU A 228 7.36 21.21 -7.58
CA LEU A 228 6.91 21.08 -6.19
C LEU A 228 7.04 22.41 -5.44
N ILE A 229 8.20 23.07 -5.53
CA ILE A 229 8.44 24.33 -4.81
C ILE A 229 7.51 25.44 -5.30
N LEU A 230 7.37 25.57 -6.61
CA LEU A 230 6.54 26.61 -7.22
C LEU A 230 5.04 26.40 -6.95
N ASN A 231 4.61 25.14 -6.80
CA ASN A 231 3.23 24.78 -6.49
C ASN A 231 2.91 24.96 -5.00
N ASP A 232 3.69 24.33 -4.13
CA ASP A 232 3.36 24.24 -2.71
C ASP A 232 3.68 25.53 -1.95
N TYR A 233 4.68 26.29 -2.43
CA TYR A 233 5.14 27.54 -1.81
C TYR A 233 5.05 28.70 -2.81
N ASP A 234 3.92 28.80 -3.51
CA ASP A 234 3.60 29.79 -4.54
C ASP A 234 3.69 31.27 -4.10
N THR A 235 3.47 31.57 -2.83
CA THR A 235 3.28 32.93 -2.32
C THR A 235 4.18 33.27 -1.13
N PRO A 236 4.46 34.57 -0.87
CA PRO A 236 5.24 35.00 0.29
C PRO A 236 4.67 34.55 1.65
N LYS A 237 3.35 34.36 1.77
CA LYS A 237 2.71 33.86 3.00
C LYS A 237 3.15 32.44 3.36
N LYS A 238 3.61 31.65 2.38
CA LYS A 238 4.08 30.26 2.58
C LYS A 238 5.59 30.16 2.78
N THR A 239 6.30 31.29 2.94
CA THR A 239 7.76 31.31 3.08
C THR A 239 8.25 30.58 4.33
N GLU A 240 7.53 30.71 5.44
CA GLU A 240 7.87 29.98 6.67
C GLU A 240 7.71 28.46 6.48
N ALA A 241 6.61 28.02 5.87
CA ALA A 241 6.43 26.61 5.55
C ALA A 241 7.52 26.07 4.60
N PHE A 242 8.04 26.90 3.68
CA PHE A 242 9.17 26.53 2.83
C PHE A 242 10.48 26.40 3.62
N LYS A 243 10.77 27.34 4.53
CA LYS A 243 11.88 27.25 5.49
C LYS A 243 11.80 25.94 6.27
N ASP A 244 10.66 25.68 6.92
CA ASP A 244 10.45 24.49 7.74
C ASP A 244 10.54 23.19 6.94
N PHE A 245 10.13 23.20 5.68
CA PHE A 245 10.30 22.07 4.78
C PHE A 245 11.78 21.74 4.52
N ILE A 246 12.65 22.74 4.33
CA ILE A 246 14.09 22.52 4.16
C ILE A 246 14.71 22.03 5.46
N LEU A 247 14.45 22.73 6.58
CA LEU A 247 15.06 22.45 7.88
C LEU A 247 14.68 21.07 8.44
N ARG A 248 13.59 20.48 7.96
CA ARG A 248 13.10 19.16 8.36
C ARG A 248 14.04 18.01 7.97
N TYR A 249 14.93 18.21 7.02
CA TYR A 249 15.82 17.15 6.51
C TYR A 249 17.28 17.48 6.72
N THR A 250 18.10 16.45 6.90
CA THR A 250 19.55 16.51 7.09
C THR A 250 20.31 15.64 6.10
N ASP A 251 19.62 14.83 5.29
CA ASP A 251 20.22 14.01 4.22
C ASP A 251 20.95 14.88 3.18
N ALA A 252 22.22 14.57 2.92
CA ALA A 252 23.07 15.36 2.04
C ALA A 252 22.56 15.43 0.59
N ARG A 253 21.88 14.38 0.09
CA ARG A 253 21.34 14.34 -1.27
C ARG A 253 20.16 15.29 -1.40
N LEU A 254 19.28 15.35 -0.40
CA LEU A 254 18.23 16.36 -0.32
C LEU A 254 18.80 17.77 -0.20
N MET A 255 19.85 17.97 0.60
CA MET A 255 20.49 19.28 0.72
C MET A 255 21.09 19.77 -0.60
N HIS A 256 21.66 18.87 -1.40
CA HIS A 256 22.13 19.18 -2.75
C HIS A 256 20.99 19.71 -3.63
N VAL A 257 19.85 19.01 -3.64
CA VAL A 257 18.66 19.45 -4.37
C VAL A 257 18.13 20.79 -3.85
N PHE A 258 18.09 20.99 -2.53
CA PHE A 258 17.66 22.27 -1.96
C PHE A 258 18.60 23.40 -2.34
N LYS A 259 19.92 23.19 -2.32
CA LYS A 259 20.90 24.20 -2.74
C LYS A 259 20.68 24.66 -4.17
N GLU A 260 20.49 23.71 -5.09
CA GLU A 260 20.25 24.01 -6.52
C GLU A 260 18.89 24.67 -6.78
N THR A 261 17.90 24.41 -5.94
CA THR A 261 16.53 24.92 -6.13
C THR A 261 16.19 26.13 -5.27
N LEU A 262 17.05 26.49 -4.32
CA LEU A 262 16.94 27.67 -3.46
C LEU A 262 16.71 28.97 -4.23
N PRO A 263 17.34 29.23 -5.40
CA PRO A 263 17.12 30.46 -6.16
C PRO A 263 15.65 30.75 -6.47
N TYR A 264 14.79 29.74 -6.62
CA TYR A 264 13.37 29.93 -6.96
C TYR A 264 12.54 30.63 -5.88
N ARG A 265 13.05 30.66 -4.63
CA ARG A 265 12.39 31.29 -3.47
C ARG A 265 13.34 32.11 -2.61
N LYS A 266 14.54 32.40 -3.12
CA LYS A 266 15.57 33.17 -2.41
C LYS A 266 15.05 34.54 -1.99
N ASP A 267 14.36 35.26 -2.88
CA ASP A 267 13.85 36.59 -2.57
C ASP A 267 12.82 36.58 -1.44
N TYR A 268 11.97 35.56 -1.40
CA TYR A 268 10.97 35.41 -0.34
C TYR A 268 11.66 35.15 1.01
N LEU A 269 12.64 34.24 1.03
CA LEU A 269 13.44 33.95 2.21
C LEU A 269 14.25 35.16 2.70
N THR A 270 14.82 35.94 1.78
CA THR A 270 15.57 37.16 2.11
C THR A 270 14.67 38.20 2.75
N LYS A 271 13.51 38.48 2.13
CA LYS A 271 12.54 39.45 2.68
C LYS A 271 11.99 39.04 4.04
N ALA A 272 11.85 37.74 4.29
CA ALA A 272 11.40 37.19 5.56
C ALA A 272 12.53 37.02 6.60
N GLY A 273 13.78 37.36 6.29
CA GLY A 273 14.93 37.18 7.18
C GLY A 273 15.37 35.73 7.41
N TYR A 274 14.86 34.76 6.63
CA TYR A 274 15.12 33.33 6.81
C TYR A 274 16.30 32.80 5.99
N ILE A 275 16.80 33.56 5.00
CA ILE A 275 17.84 33.08 4.07
C ILE A 275 19.13 32.63 4.77
N GLY A 276 19.57 33.34 5.82
CA GLY A 276 20.77 32.99 6.58
C GLY A 276 20.62 31.64 7.28
N THR A 277 19.49 31.42 7.95
CA THR A 277 19.16 30.15 8.63
C THR A 277 19.12 28.99 7.65
N VAL A 278 18.43 29.16 6.52
CA VAL A 278 18.30 28.13 5.49
C VAL A 278 19.66 27.79 4.86
N THR A 279 20.47 28.79 4.54
CA THR A 279 21.78 28.57 3.90
C THR A 279 22.75 27.88 4.85
N ALA A 280 22.80 28.32 6.11
CA ALA A 280 23.62 27.68 7.15
C ALA A 280 23.24 26.21 7.36
N HIS A 281 21.94 25.88 7.37
CA HIS A 281 21.46 24.51 7.48
C HIS A 281 21.91 23.64 6.28
N ILE A 282 21.70 24.13 5.06
CA ILE A 282 22.10 23.43 3.83
C ILE A 282 23.60 23.18 3.82
N ASP A 283 24.43 24.21 4.06
CA ASP A 283 25.88 24.07 4.00
C ASP A 283 26.44 23.19 5.12
N LYS A 284 25.86 23.26 6.33
CA LYS A 284 26.21 22.35 7.44
C LYS A 284 26.03 20.89 7.05
N HIS A 285 24.87 20.55 6.50
CA HIS A 285 24.53 19.15 6.19
C HIS A 285 25.16 18.65 4.88
N LEU A 286 25.45 19.53 3.92
CA LEU A 286 26.31 19.20 2.78
C LEU A 286 27.74 18.90 3.21
N LYS A 287 28.31 19.69 4.14
CA LYS A 287 29.66 19.46 4.65
C LYS A 287 29.77 18.16 5.43
N ALA A 288 28.71 17.79 6.16
CA ALA A 288 28.68 16.54 6.91
C ALA A 288 28.60 15.29 6.00
N ASP A 289 28.04 15.44 4.79
CA ASP A 289 27.89 14.38 3.78
C ASP A 289 27.23 13.09 4.30
N ILE A 290 26.29 13.24 5.25
CA ILE A 290 25.56 12.12 5.82
C ILE A 290 24.41 11.76 4.89
N GLN A 291 24.39 10.50 4.44
CA GLN A 291 23.26 9.93 3.71
C GLN A 291 22.31 9.23 4.67
N ASP A 292 21.07 9.70 4.71
CA ASP A 292 19.99 9.16 5.51
C ASP A 292 18.89 8.69 4.55
N ASP A 293 18.89 7.38 4.28
CA ASP A 293 17.98 6.77 3.31
C ASP A 293 16.53 6.87 3.74
N GLN A 294 16.23 6.75 5.04
CA GLN A 294 14.88 6.91 5.59
C GLN A 294 14.35 8.31 5.31
N GLN A 295 15.17 9.35 5.56
CA GLN A 295 14.79 10.73 5.26
C GLN A 295 14.55 10.96 3.76
N LEU A 296 15.36 10.36 2.89
CA LEU A 296 15.15 10.45 1.44
C LEU A 296 13.85 9.75 1.02
N ILE A 297 13.59 8.55 1.55
CA ILE A 297 12.38 7.76 1.26
C ILE A 297 11.12 8.53 1.68
N VAL A 298 11.07 9.06 2.91
CA VAL A 298 9.89 9.80 3.37
C VAL A 298 9.71 11.12 2.62
N ALA A 299 10.80 11.79 2.23
CA ALA A 299 10.70 12.99 1.38
C ALA A 299 10.07 12.66 0.02
N LEU A 300 10.44 11.52 -0.57
CA LEU A 300 9.96 11.07 -1.87
C LEU A 300 8.54 10.47 -1.83
N CYS A 301 8.28 9.51 -0.96
CA CYS A 301 7.00 8.80 -0.91
C CYS A 301 5.90 9.63 -0.27
N ILE A 302 6.21 10.47 0.74
CA ILE A 302 5.20 11.24 1.46
C ILE A 302 5.06 12.62 0.85
N LYS A 303 6.08 13.48 0.97
CA LYS A 303 5.96 14.89 0.54
C LYS A 303 5.89 15.02 -0.98
N TYR A 304 6.82 14.41 -1.70
CA TYR A 304 6.85 14.48 -3.15
C TYR A 304 5.72 13.66 -3.78
N GLY A 305 5.43 12.46 -3.23
CA GLY A 305 4.29 11.63 -3.64
C GLY A 305 2.95 12.34 -3.55
N TYR A 306 2.70 13.08 -2.45
CA TYR A 306 1.50 13.88 -2.30
C TYR A 306 1.38 14.98 -3.37
N PHE A 307 2.49 15.66 -3.69
CA PHE A 307 2.53 16.62 -4.79
C PHE A 307 2.17 15.98 -6.14
N VAL A 308 2.78 14.83 -6.46
CA VAL A 308 2.50 14.10 -7.71
C VAL A 308 1.03 13.68 -7.78
N ARG A 309 0.47 13.17 -6.67
CA ARG A 309 -0.94 12.77 -6.59
C ARG A 309 -1.89 13.93 -6.84
N ASN A 310 -1.63 15.09 -6.24
CA ASN A 310 -2.51 16.24 -6.43
C ASN A 310 -2.47 16.73 -7.88
N LYS A 311 -1.28 16.72 -8.51
CA LYS A 311 -1.16 17.05 -9.94
C LYS A 311 -1.87 16.06 -10.86
N SER A 312 -1.89 14.77 -10.54
CA SER A 312 -2.61 13.78 -11.34
C SER A 312 -4.13 13.81 -11.12
N ALA A 313 -4.59 14.08 -9.91
CA ALA A 313 -6.01 14.00 -9.55
C ALA A 313 -6.84 15.23 -9.95
N HIS A 314 -6.23 16.42 -10.06
CA HIS A 314 -6.96 17.68 -10.28
C HIS A 314 -7.16 18.06 -11.76
N GLY A 315 -7.11 17.10 -12.68
CA GLY A 315 -7.39 17.37 -14.09
C GLY A 315 -6.41 18.34 -14.75
N GLU A 316 -5.28 18.64 -14.11
CA GLU A 316 -4.22 19.49 -14.66
C GLU A 316 -3.47 18.83 -15.84
N ARG A 317 -3.91 17.65 -16.25
CA ARG A 317 -3.35 16.88 -17.36
C ARG A 317 -4.45 16.51 -18.34
N LEU A 318 -4.12 16.68 -19.61
CA LEU A 318 -4.89 16.14 -20.71
C LEU A 318 -4.95 14.62 -20.59
N ASP A 319 -6.15 14.06 -20.77
CA ASP A 319 -6.38 12.63 -20.76
C ASP A 319 -5.64 12.01 -21.96
N ARG A 320 -4.64 11.17 -21.69
CA ARG A 320 -3.69 10.72 -22.73
C ARG A 320 -4.18 9.43 -23.36
N ILE A 321 -5.24 9.54 -24.16
CA ILE A 321 -5.68 8.46 -25.08
C ILE A 321 -4.54 8.12 -26.06
N ILE A 322 -3.69 9.10 -26.40
CA ILE A 322 -2.45 8.90 -27.18
C ILE A 322 -1.27 9.43 -26.35
N GLY A 323 -0.54 8.53 -25.69
CA GLY A 323 0.53 8.89 -24.77
C GLY A 323 1.92 8.87 -25.42
N LEU A 324 2.50 10.04 -25.70
CA LEU A 324 3.94 10.15 -25.92
C LEU A 324 4.67 9.99 -24.58
N SER A 325 5.67 9.12 -24.52
CA SER A 325 6.53 8.96 -23.34
C SER A 325 7.22 10.29 -23.04
N ASN A 326 7.17 10.72 -21.78
CA ASN A 326 7.82 11.94 -21.33
C ASN A 326 8.46 11.76 -19.95
N LYS A 327 9.26 12.74 -19.54
CA LYS A 327 9.96 12.75 -18.24
C LYS A 327 9.03 12.49 -17.05
N GLU A 328 7.80 12.97 -17.11
CA GLU A 328 6.83 12.83 -16.02
C GLU A 328 6.35 11.38 -15.87
N VAL A 329 6.13 10.67 -16.99
CA VAL A 329 5.77 9.25 -16.97
C VAL A 329 6.91 8.42 -16.38
N ALA A 330 8.16 8.71 -16.78
CA ALA A 330 9.34 8.04 -16.24
C ALA A 330 9.51 8.29 -14.74
N GLU A 331 9.30 9.53 -14.30
CA GLU A 331 9.30 9.91 -12.88
C GLU A 331 8.24 9.13 -12.09
N VAL A 332 6.99 9.10 -12.57
CA VAL A 332 5.91 8.40 -11.85
C VAL A 332 6.11 6.89 -11.82
N LYS A 333 6.66 6.29 -12.88
CA LYS A 333 7.04 4.86 -12.87
C LYS A 333 8.10 4.58 -11.80
N TRP A 334 9.14 5.40 -11.72
CA TRP A 334 10.18 5.25 -10.72
C TRP A 334 9.65 5.46 -9.29
N LEU A 335 8.83 6.51 -9.07
CA LEU A 335 8.21 6.78 -7.78
C LEU A 335 7.24 5.66 -7.37
N SER A 336 6.51 5.08 -8.32
CA SER A 336 5.64 3.93 -8.08
C SER A 336 6.41 2.71 -7.59
N ASN A 337 7.60 2.45 -8.15
CA ASN A 337 8.45 1.36 -7.67
C ASN A 337 8.91 1.59 -6.23
N LEU A 338 9.33 2.82 -5.91
CA LEU A 338 9.74 3.17 -4.55
C LEU A 338 8.56 3.06 -3.56
N LEU A 339 7.39 3.56 -3.93
CA LEU A 339 6.20 3.50 -3.09
C LEU A 339 5.70 2.06 -2.89
N GLU A 340 5.77 1.22 -3.93
CA GLU A 340 5.45 -0.20 -3.83
C GLU A 340 6.35 -0.92 -2.81
N SER A 341 7.66 -0.75 -2.91
CA SER A 341 8.61 -1.31 -1.93
C SER A 341 8.29 -0.83 -0.52
N LEU A 342 7.99 0.46 -0.34
CA LEU A 342 7.68 1.01 0.98
C LEU A 342 6.38 0.43 1.56
N ILE A 343 5.35 0.24 0.73
CA ILE A 343 4.09 -0.37 1.17
C ILE A 343 4.35 -1.80 1.66
N ILE A 344 5.16 -2.58 0.94
CA ILE A 344 5.49 -3.96 1.34
C ILE A 344 6.30 -3.96 2.64
N ASP A 345 7.31 -3.08 2.75
CA ASP A 345 8.09 -2.92 3.98
C ASP A 345 7.19 -2.59 5.19
N LEU A 346 6.23 -1.67 5.02
CA LEU A 346 5.29 -1.28 6.07
C LEU A 346 4.28 -2.38 6.42
N VAL A 347 3.90 -3.23 5.47
CA VAL A 347 3.08 -4.43 5.75
C VAL A 347 3.90 -5.46 6.54
N ASN A 348 5.17 -5.66 6.20
CA ASN A 348 6.05 -6.59 6.91
C ASN A 348 6.40 -6.08 8.33
N ALA A 349 6.56 -4.77 8.51
CA ALA A 349 6.86 -4.15 9.80
C ALA A 349 5.60 -3.83 10.63
N ASN A 350 4.50 -4.55 10.42
CA ASN A 350 3.23 -4.21 11.07
C ASN A 350 3.21 -4.50 12.57
N ASP A 351 4.09 -5.35 13.07
CA ASP A 351 4.29 -5.59 14.51
C ASP A 351 4.70 -4.33 15.29
N LEU A 352 5.22 -3.31 14.59
CA LEU A 352 5.66 -2.05 15.19
C LEU A 352 4.56 -1.00 15.43
N TYR A 353 3.29 -1.21 15.02
CA TYR A 353 2.22 -0.20 15.14
C TYR A 353 0.79 -0.70 15.46
#